data_AF-A0A955K0B0-F1
#
_entry.id   AF-A0A955K0B0-F1
#
_cell.length_a   1.000
_cell.length_b   1.000
_cell.length_c   1.000
_cell.angle_alpha   90.00
_cell.angle_beta   90.00
_cell.angle_gamma   90.00
#
_symmetry.space_group_name_H-M   'P 1'
#
loop_
_entity.id
_entity.type
_entity.pdbx_description
1 polymer ?
#
loop_
_entity_poly.entity_id
_entity_poly.type
_entity_poly.pdbx_seq_one_letter_code
_entity_poly.pdbx_strand_id
1 'polypeptide(L)' 'MVWQDIVISICQIIAVFSLIPSITSKDKPALKTSVMNMAIVFTIATTLLALKLWIASLTAYMIALSWTVLATQK' A
#
# COMPACT_ATOMS: atom_id res chain seq x y z
N MET A 1 19.34 -9.43 5.68
CA MET A 1 18.29 -8.43 5.97
C MET A 1 16.91 -9.07 6.13
N VAL A 2 16.80 -10.27 6.69
CA VAL A 2 15.49 -10.96 6.85
C VAL A 2 14.60 -10.26 7.89
N TRP A 3 15.21 -9.75 8.96
CA TRP A 3 14.47 -9.06 10.02
C TRP A 3 13.74 -7.80 9.54
N GLN A 4 14.41 -6.95 8.73
CA GLN A 4 13.80 -5.74 8.16
C GLN A 4 12.62 -6.09 7.26
N ASP A 5 12.76 -7.12 6.42
CA ASP A 5 11.70 -7.59 5.53
C ASP A 5 10.46 -8.02 6.32
N ILE A 6 10.65 -8.79 7.41
CA ILE A 6 9.57 -9.24 8.30
C ILE A 6 8.87 -8.07 8.97
N VAL A 7 9.62 -7.17 9.62
CA VAL A 7 9.04 -6.05 10.38
C VAL A 7 8.24 -5.13 9.47
N ILE A 8 8.81 -4.74 8.32
CA ILE A 8 8.15 -3.87 7.36
C ILE A 8 6.89 -4.56 6.81
N SER A 9 6.98 -5.84 6.48
CA SER A 9 5.85 -6.61 5.95
C SER A 9 4.70 -6.70 6.96
N ILE A 10 4.97 -6.92 8.25
CA ILE A 10 3.92 -6.97 9.28
C ILE A 10 3.18 -5.62 9.35
N CYS A 11 3.91 -4.51 9.37
CA CYS A 11 3.31 -3.17 9.37
C CYS A 11 2.46 -2.96 8.10
N GLN A 12 2.96 -3.38 6.94
CA GLN A 12 2.26 -3.22 5.66
C GLN A 12 1.02 -4.10 5.56
N ILE A 13 1.05 -5.33 6.06
CA ILE A 13 -0.12 -6.21 6.13
C ILE A 13 -1.22 -5.57 6.99
N ILE A 14 -0.88 -5.07 8.18
CA ILE A 14 -1.83 -4.35 9.04
C ILE A 14 -2.40 -3.13 8.30
N ALA A 15 -1.56 -2.39 7.58
CA ALA A 15 -1.99 -1.24 6.79
C ALA A 15 -2.98 -1.63 5.66
N VAL A 16 -2.75 -2.73 4.94
CA VAL A 16 -3.70 -3.26 3.93
C VAL A 16 -5.07 -3.52 4.58
N PHE A 17 -5.09 -4.23 5.71
CA PHE A 17 -6.35 -4.53 6.41
C PHE A 17 -7.05 -3.26 6.90
N SER A 18 -6.28 -2.25 7.33
CA SER A 18 -6.83 -0.96 7.77
C SER A 18 -7.47 -0.15 6.64
N LEU A 19 -7.12 -0.43 5.37
CA LEU A 19 -7.72 0.22 4.20
C LEU A 19 -9.05 -0.41 3.76
N ILE A 20 -9.37 -1.63 4.21
CA ILE A 20 -10.60 -2.33 3.83
C ILE A 20 -11.85 -1.48 4.17
N PRO A 21 -12.00 -0.91 5.39
CA PRO A 21 -13.14 -0.06 5.70
C PRO A 21 -13.24 1.16 4.78
N SER A 22 -12.12 1.77 4.40
CA SER A 22 -12.10 2.89 3.47
C SER A 22 -12.59 2.49 2.07
N ILE A 23 -12.26 1.28 1.62
CA ILE A 23 -12.72 0.73 0.32
C ILE A 23 -14.22 0.43 0.35
N THR A 24 -14.73 -0.09 1.47
CA THR A 24 -16.15 -0.45 1.60
C THR A 24 -17.05 0.70 2.04
N SER A 25 -16.49 1.80 2.53
CA SER A 25 -17.24 2.97 2.99
C SER A 25 -17.91 3.74 1.85
N LYS A 26 -19.04 4.37 2.13
CA LYS A 26 -19.67 5.36 1.24
C LYS A 26 -18.87 6.66 1.21
N ASP A 27 -18.30 7.05 2.35
CA ASP A 27 -17.45 8.23 2.49
C ASP A 27 -16.01 7.89 2.15
N LYS A 28 -15.61 8.19 0.90
CA LYS A 28 -14.29 7.86 0.35
C LYS A 28 -13.36 9.08 0.36
N PRO A 29 -12.04 8.87 0.59
CA PRO A 29 -11.04 9.95 0.52
C PRO A 29 -11.03 10.65 -0.84
N ALA A 30 -10.59 11.91 -0.89
CA ALA A 30 -10.51 12.68 -2.13
C ALA A 30 -9.69 11.95 -3.21
N LEU A 31 -10.12 12.02 -4.48
CA LEU A 31 -9.43 11.38 -5.61
C LEU A 31 -7.95 11.77 -5.64
N LYS A 32 -7.66 13.06 -5.45
CA LYS A 32 -6.29 13.60 -5.39
C LYS A 32 -5.46 12.94 -4.29
N THR A 33 -6.03 12.75 -3.10
CA THR A 33 -5.36 12.07 -1.98
C THR A 33 -5.10 10.60 -2.27
N SER A 34 -6.08 9.90 -2.87
CA SER A 34 -5.93 8.49 -3.25
C SER A 34 -4.86 8.29 -4.32
N VAL A 35 -4.85 9.11 -5.37
CA VAL A 35 -3.83 9.06 -6.44
C VAL A 35 -2.45 9.41 -5.91
N MET A 36 -2.34 10.40 -5.02
CA MET A 36 -1.08 10.77 -4.38
C MET A 36 -0.52 9.62 -3.54
N ASN A 37 -1.35 9.00 -2.68
CA ASN A 37 -0.91 7.85 -1.87
C ASN A 37 -0.56 6.64 -2.74
N MET A 38 -1.31 6.36 -3.79
CA MET A 38 -0.96 5.32 -4.77
C MET A 38 0.45 5.55 -5.33
N ALA A 39 0.77 6.75 -5.83
CA ALA A 39 2.07 7.06 -6.42
C ALA A 39 3.22 6.95 -5.41
N ILE A 40 3.02 7.45 -4.19
CA ILE A 40 4.02 7.39 -3.11
C ILE A 40 4.30 5.93 -2.73
N VAL A 41 3.24 5.16 -2.44
CA VAL A 41 3.40 3.77 -1.99
C VAL A 41 3.96 2.89 -3.11
N PHE A 42 3.56 3.13 -4.36
CA PHE A 42 4.14 2.43 -5.52
C PHE A 42 5.65 2.68 -5.63
N THR A 43 6.09 3.94 -5.47
CA THR A 43 7.52 4.29 -5.47
C THR A 43 8.29 3.61 -4.33
N ILE A 44 7.67 3.51 -3.15
CA ILE A 44 8.24 2.77 -2.02
C ILE A 44 8.33 1.28 -2.35
N ALA A 45 7.28 0.68 -2.92
CA ALA A 45 7.26 -0.74 -3.30
C ALA A 45 8.35 -1.09 -4.31
N THR A 46 8.59 -0.24 -5.31
CA THR A 46 9.67 -0.40 -6.28
C THR A 46 11.06 -0.25 -5.64
N THR A 47 11.20 0.62 -4.65
CA THR A 47 12.45 0.81 -3.91
C THR A 47 12.78 -0.42 -3.05
N LEU A 48 11.77 -0.96 -2.36
CA LEU A 48 11.91 -2.20 -1.58
C LEU A 48 12.27 -3.40 -2.47
N LEU A 49 11.73 -3.44 -3.69
CA LEU A 49 12.09 -4.45 -4.70
C LEU A 49 13.58 -4.35 -5.08
N ALA A 50 14.07 -3.14 -5.36
CA ALA A 50 15.47 -2.90 -5.69
C ALA A 50 16.42 -3.29 -4.55
N LEU A 51 15.97 -3.15 -3.29
CA LEU A 51 16.68 -3.59 -2.08
C LEU A 51 16.57 -5.11 -1.81
N LYS A 52 15.86 -5.87 -2.65
CA LYS A 52 15.60 -7.32 -2.50
C LYS A 52 14.86 -7.68 -1.20
N LEU A 53 14.02 -6.76 -0.70
CA LEU A 53 13.09 -7.00 0.41
C LEU A 53 11.78 -7.49 -0.19
N TRP A 54 11.73 -8.78 -0.53
CA TRP A 54 10.69 -9.35 -1.39
C TRP A 54 9.31 -9.32 -0.75
N ILE A 55 9.20 -9.65 0.53
CA ILE A 55 7.90 -9.74 1.22
C ILE A 55 7.35 -8.32 1.45
N ALA A 56 8.20 -7.39 1.87
CA ALA A 56 7.87 -6.00 2.08
C ALA A 56 7.51 -5.32 0.75
N SER A 57 8.23 -5.60 -0.33
CA SER A 57 7.86 -5.08 -1.65
C SER A 57 6.48 -5.56 -2.09
N LEU A 58 6.20 -6.86 -1.95
CA LEU A 58 4.92 -7.44 -2.34
C LEU A 58 3.75 -6.86 -1.52
N THR A 59 3.91 -6.76 -0.21
CA THR A 59 2.88 -6.19 0.67
C THR A 59 2.70 -4.69 0.44
N ALA A 60 3.76 -3.93 0.14
CA ALA A 60 3.66 -2.55 -0.32
C ALA A 60 2.88 -2.41 -1.64
N TYR A 61 3.09 -3.30 -2.61
CA TYR A 61 2.31 -3.29 -3.84
C TYR A 61 0.82 -3.56 -3.58
N MET A 62 0.49 -4.42 -2.61
CA MET A 62 -0.91 -4.61 -2.22
C MET A 62 -1.53 -3.31 -1.67
N ILE A 63 -0.80 -2.55 -0.85
CA ILE A 63 -1.27 -1.23 -0.39
C ILE A 63 -1.46 -0.26 -1.56
N ALA A 64 -0.51 -0.21 -2.50
CA ALA A 64 -0.62 0.64 -3.70
C ALA A 64 -1.85 0.25 -4.54
N LEU A 65 -2.13 -1.04 -4.68
CA LEU A 65 -3.34 -1.55 -5.35
C LEU A 65 -4.61 -1.15 -4.59
N SER A 66 -4.64 -1.25 -3.26
CA SER A 66 -5.76 -0.77 -2.44
C SER A 66 -6.05 0.72 -2.67
N TRP A 67 -5.02 1.56 -2.76
CA TRP A 67 -5.18 2.98 -3.10
C TRP A 67 -5.61 3.21 -4.55
N THR A 68 -5.17 2.36 -5.48
CA THR A 68 -5.64 2.38 -6.87
C THR A 68 -7.13 2.10 -6.94
N VAL A 69 -7.61 1.09 -6.20
CA VAL A 69 -9.04 0.77 -6.08
C VAL A 69 -9.80 1.94 -5.48
N LEU A 70 -9.29 2.59 -4.44
CA LEU A 70 -9.91 3.79 -3.87
C LEU A 70 -9.97 4.97 -4.84
N ALA A 71 -8.96 5.11 -5.71
CA ALA A 71 -8.93 6.15 -6.72
C ALA A 71 -9.94 5.88 -7.85
N THR A 72 -10.11 4.63 -8.29
CA THR A 72 -11.05 4.28 -9.37
C THR A 72 -12.51 4.24 -8.91
N GLN A 73 -12.74 4.02 -7.62
CA GLN A 73 -14.06 3.95 -7.02
C GLN A 73 -14.73 5.31 -6.73
N LYS A 74 -14.10 6.42 -7.14
CA LYS A 74 -14.61 7.78 -6.91
C LYS A 74 -15.18 8.43 -8.16
#